data_AF-N2IZL3-F1
#
_entry.id   AF-N2IZL3-F1
#
_cell.length_a   1.000
_cell.length_b   1.000
_cell.length_c   1.000
_cell.angle_alpha   90.00
_cell.angle_beta   90.00
_cell.angle_gamma   90.00
#
_symmetry.space_group_name_H-M   'P 1'
#
loop_
_entity.id
_entity.type
_entity.pdbx_description
1 polymer ?
#
loop_
_entity_poly.entity_id
_entity_poly.type
_entity_poly.pdbx_seq_one_letter_code
_entity_poly.pdbx_strand_id
1 'polypeptide(L)' 'MAIPITGASPTEVIERARQLGLSKWPIRAGRTKEGHWVHHYSITSDELIAYIDSLLVRQWKKNT' A
#
# COMPACT_ATOMS: atom_id res chain seq x y z
N MET A 1 -8.09 -4.59 -9.40
CA MET A 1 -6.83 -3.90 -9.75
C MET A 1 -5.78 -4.21 -8.70
N ALA A 2 -4.49 -3.97 -8.97
CA ALA A 2 -3.42 -4.24 -8.00
C ALA A 2 -2.74 -2.94 -7.54
N ILE A 3 -2.66 -2.72 -6.24
CA ILE A 3 -1.90 -1.60 -5.65
C ILE A 3 -0.53 -2.09 -5.20
N PRO A 4 0.57 -1.45 -5.64
CA PRO A 4 1.90 -1.71 -5.10
C PRO A 4 2.12 -0.94 -3.79
N ILE A 5 2.60 -1.63 -2.76
CA ILE A 5 3.06 -1.04 -1.50
C ILE A 5 4.53 -1.36 -1.31
N THR A 6 5.33 -0.33 -1.03
CA THR A 6 6.78 -0.42 -0.89
C THR A 6 7.25 -0.13 0.54
N GLY A 7 8.38 -0.73 0.94
CA GLY A 7 8.98 -0.57 2.27
C GLY A 7 10.40 -1.15 2.34
N ALA A 8 11.13 -0.85 3.42
CA ALA A 8 12.50 -1.35 3.63
C ALA A 8 12.53 -2.83 4.06
N SER A 9 11.45 -3.34 4.65
CA SER A 9 11.30 -4.74 5.08
C SER A 9 9.93 -5.31 4.71
N PRO A 10 9.76 -6.66 4.64
CA PRO A 10 8.46 -7.27 4.41
C PRO A 10 7.43 -6.88 5.48
N THR A 11 7.88 -6.79 6.73
CA THR A 11 7.03 -6.42 7.88
C THR A 11 6.49 -5.00 7.73
N GLU A 12 7.34 -4.04 7.36
CA GLU A 12 6.92 -2.66 7.12
C GLU A 12 5.88 -2.56 6.01
N VAL A 13 6.07 -3.32 4.92
CA VAL A 13 5.11 -3.35 3.80
C VAL A 13 3.76 -3.90 4.24
N ILE A 14 3.73 -4.97 5.04
CA ILE A 14 2.49 -5.55 5.58
C ILE A 14 1.80 -4.57 6.54
N GLU A 15 2.56 -3.91 7.40
CA GLU A 15 2.00 -2.95 8.36
C GLU A 15 1.40 -1.73 7.66
N ARG A 16 2.07 -1.19 6.65
CA ARG A 16 1.53 -0.15 5.78
C ARG A 16 0.25 -0.60 5.07
N ALA A 17 0.22 -1.82 4.55
CA ALA A 17 -0.97 -2.38 3.90
C ALA A 17 -2.16 -2.42 4.87
N ARG A 18 -1.95 -2.87 6.11
CA ARG A 18 -2.99 -2.88 7.16
C ARG A 18 -3.50 -1.47 7.50
N GLN A 19 -2.60 -0.49 7.60
CA GLN A 19 -2.97 0.92 7.83
C GLN A 19 -3.79 1.54 6.69
N LEU A 20 -3.82 0.88 5.53
CA LEU A 20 -4.59 1.27 4.35
C LEU A 20 -5.87 0.43 4.19
N GLY A 21 -6.21 -0.39 5.19
CA GLY A 21 -7.39 -1.26 5.16
C GLY A 21 -7.20 -2.55 4.35
N LEU A 22 -5.99 -2.83 3.87
CA LEU A 22 -5.69 -4.03 3.09
C LEU A 22 -5.35 -5.18 4.04
N SER A 23 -6.36 -5.97 4.39
CA SER A 23 -6.25 -7.06 5.37
C SER A 23 -5.87 -8.41 4.76
N LYS A 24 -6.00 -8.58 3.43
CA LYS A 24 -5.71 -9.82 2.70
C LYS A 24 -4.21 -10.00 2.47
N TRP A 25 -3.78 -11.23 2.18
CA TRP A 25 -2.41 -11.49 1.71
C TRP A 25 -2.17 -10.84 0.33
N PRO A 26 -0.92 -10.41 0.02
CA PRO A 26 -0.60 -9.87 -1.28
C PRO A 26 -0.65 -10.96 -2.34
N ILE A 27 -1.09 -10.60 -3.54
CA ILE A 27 -1.13 -11.49 -4.70
C ILE A 27 0.25 -11.68 -5.34
N ARG A 28 1.19 -10.76 -5.04
CA ARG A 28 2.59 -10.85 -5.47
C ARG A 28 3.48 -10.11 -4.49
N ALA A 29 4.59 -10.70 -4.10
CA ALA A 29 5.63 -10.07 -3.30
C ALA A 29 6.99 -10.21 -4.00
N GLY A 30 7.85 -9.21 -3.83
CA GLY A 30 9.19 -9.22 -4.42
C GLY A 30 10.06 -8.12 -3.85
N ARG A 31 11.28 -8.02 -4.40
CA ARG A 31 12.26 -7.00 -4.03
C ARG A 31 12.69 -6.23 -5.26
N THR A 32 12.74 -4.89 -5.18
CA THR A 32 13.21 -4.06 -6.28
C THR A 32 14.73 -4.15 -6.41
N LYS A 33 15.27 -3.67 -7.54
CA LYS A 33 16.73 -3.62 -7.77
C LYS A 33 17.45 -2.74 -6.76
N GLU A 34 16.74 -1.74 -6.23
CA GLU A 34 17.20 -0.78 -5.22
C GLU A 34 17.12 -1.35 -3.79
N GLY A 35 16.67 -2.59 -3.62
CA GLY A 35 16.69 -3.29 -2.34
C GLY A 35 15.42 -3.14 -1.48
N HIS A 36 14.41 -2.43 -1.95
CA HIS A 36 13.11 -2.27 -1.26
C HIS A 36 12.19 -3.48 -1.49
N TRP A 37 11.37 -3.79 -0.50
CA TRP A 37 10.29 -4.77 -0.62
C TRP A 37 9.06 -4.15 -1.27
N VAL A 38 8.40 -4.92 -2.13
CA VAL A 38 7.17 -4.51 -2.81
C VAL A 38 6.14 -5.63 -2.74
N HIS A 39 4.98 -5.34 -2.18
CA HIS A 39 3.82 -6.23 -2.18
C HIS A 39 2.69 -5.63 -3.03
N HIS A 40 2.07 -6.46 -3.86
CA HIS A 40 0.92 -6.08 -4.68
C HIS A 40 -0.33 -6.67 -4.06
N TYR A 41 -1.29 -5.83 -3.72
CA TYR A 41 -2.57 -6.23 -3.14
C TYR A 41 -3.69 -6.08 -4.16
N SER A 42 -4.54 -7.11 -4.26
CA SER A 42 -5.75 -7.03 -5.07
C SER A 42 -6.81 -6.25 -4.32
N ILE A 43 -7.44 -5.31 -5.02
CA ILE A 43 -8.53 -4.50 -4.50
C ILE A 43 -9.65 -4.33 -5.52
N THR A 44 -10.86 -4.13 -5.02
CA THR A 44 -12.03 -3.71 -5.80
C THR A 44 -11.98 -2.22 -6.13
N SER A 45 -12.87 -1.75 -7.01
CA SER A 45 -12.97 -0.33 -7.35
C SER A 45 -13.36 0.52 -6.13
N ASP A 46 -14.23 0.01 -5.26
CA ASP A 46 -14.66 0.74 -4.05
C ASP A 46 -13.52 0.87 -3.04
N GLU A 47 -12.72 -0.20 -2.86
CA GLU A 47 -11.52 -0.19 -2.02
C GLU A 47 -10.45 0.78 -2.59
N LEU A 48 -10.37 0.94 -3.91
CA LEU A 48 -9.44 1.89 -4.56
C LEU A 48 -9.82 3.33 -4.23
N ILE A 49 -11.10 3.67 -4.32
CA ILE A 49 -11.60 5.02 -4.06
C ILE A 49 -11.27 5.42 -2.61
N ALA A 50 -11.59 4.53 -1.65
CA ALA A 50 -11.26 4.75 -0.25
C ALA A 50 -9.73 4.92 -0.01
N TYR A 51 -8.92 4.14 -0.72
CA TYR A 51 -7.46 4.27 -0.66
C TYR A 51 -6.97 5.62 -1.17
N ILE A 52 -7.45 6.07 -2.34
CA ILE A 52 -7.07 7.36 -2.93
C ILE A 52 -7.49 8.51 -2.00
N ASP A 53 -8.72 8.48 -1.47
CA ASP A 53 -9.19 9.48 -0.52
C ASP A 53 -8.27 9.56 0.71
N SER A 54 -7.85 8.39 1.25
CA SER A 54 -6.94 8.34 2.40
C SER A 54 -5.57 8.96 2.11
N LEU A 55 -5.04 8.80 0.90
CA LEU A 55 -3.77 9.39 0.48
C LEU A 55 -3.88 10.91 0.36
N LEU A 56 -4.96 11.39 -0.27
CA LEU A 56 -5.21 12.82 -0.45
C LEU A 56 -5.37 13.55 0.89
N VAL A 57 -6.10 12.95 1.84
CA VAL A 57 -6.23 13.48 3.21
C VAL A 57 -4.89 13.55 3.93
N ARG A 58 -4.05 12.51 3.81
CA ARG A 58 -2.70 12.49 4.41
C ARG A 58 -1.79 13.56 3.82
N GLN A 59 -1.90 13.79 2.50
CA GLN A 59 -1.07 14.79 1.82
C GLN A 59 -1.49 16.22 2.18
N TRP A 60 -2.79 16.48 2.33
CA TRP A 60 -3.28 17.78 2.78
C TRP A 60 -2.78 18.12 4.20
N LYS A 61 -2.88 17.18 5.14
CA LYS A 61 -2.39 17.36 6.52
C LYS A 61 -0.88 17.57 6.65
N LYS A 62 -0.08 17.16 5.66
CA LYS A 62 1.38 17.41 5.63
C LYS A 62 1.74 18.78 5.09
N ASN A 63 0.83 19.43 4.36
CA ASN A 63 1.05 20.71 3.69
C ASN A 63 0.37 21.90 4.41
N THR A 64 -0.25 21.67 5.57
CA THR A 64 -0.78 22.69 6.48
C THR A 64 0.02 22.67 7.78
#